data_AF-M8C0Y8-F1
#
_entry.id   AF-M8C0Y8-F1
#
_cell.length_a   1.000
_cell.length_b   1.000
_cell.length_c   1.000
_cell.angle_alpha   90.00
_cell.angle_beta   90.00
_cell.angle_gamma   90.00
#
_symmetry.space_group_name_H-M   'P 1'
#
loop_
_entity.id
_entity.type
_entity.pdbx_description
1 polymer ?
#
loop_
_entity_poly.entity_id
_entity_poly.type
_entity_poly.pdbx_seq_one_letter_code
_entity_poly.pdbx_strand_id
1 'polypeptide(L)'
;MASTWMARGLQALLLLLALLLVPRGGDGAAVFSGYTFKGQGEAEAFEEALLRQACFNVSSSSSGAGRGKVTFRDRAQKLKMLLLCVDVAVSGAGFIARDLTIRNTAGAAAHQAVALRVDADRSAFFHVAVEGHQDTLYAHSLRQFYRDCRVSGTVDFVFGNGLAVIQRTTLATLPLAPGQTGSVTAQGRKDPNQNTGFSIHNCVVEAKYPTYLGRPWKPFSRVVVMESYLGAGVRTRGWLEWAGDAGLATLFYGEYRNFGPGAGVAGRVKWPGYHVIMDPAWASHFTVRRFIDGLTWLPSAGVTFTADLIKK
;
A
#
# COMPACT_ATOMS: atom_id res chain seq x y z
N MET A 1 -23.35 39.66 23.26
CA MET A 1 -24.19 39.15 22.14
C MET A 1 -23.50 38.10 21.25
N ALA A 2 -22.24 37.70 21.51
CA ALA A 2 -21.55 36.65 20.73
C ALA A 2 -21.72 35.22 21.27
N SER A 3 -22.29 35.04 22.47
CA SER A 3 -22.38 33.72 23.14
C SER A 3 -23.58 32.87 22.72
N THR A 4 -24.58 33.44 22.03
CA THR A 4 -25.79 32.72 21.61
C THR A 4 -25.71 32.17 20.19
N TRP A 5 -24.78 32.64 19.36
CA TRP A 5 -24.58 32.16 17.98
C TRP A 5 -23.68 30.92 17.91
N MET A 6 -22.62 30.85 18.74
CA MET A 6 -21.78 29.65 18.86
C MET A 6 -22.56 28.45 19.41
N ALA A 7 -23.46 28.67 20.38
CA ALA A 7 -24.28 27.61 20.96
C ALA A 7 -25.26 27.00 19.94
N ARG A 8 -25.83 27.80 19.03
CA ARG A 8 -26.77 27.33 18.00
C ARG A 8 -26.08 26.58 16.86
N GLY A 9 -24.86 26.97 16.48
CA GLY A 9 -24.04 26.24 15.51
C GLY A 9 -23.57 24.89 16.04
N LEU A 10 -23.12 24.84 17.30
CA LEU A 10 -22.69 23.61 17.95
C LEU A 10 -23.87 22.66 18.22
N GLN A 11 -25.06 23.17 18.57
CA GLN A 11 -26.26 22.35 18.72
C GLN A 11 -26.78 21.83 17.38
N ALA A 12 -26.71 22.59 16.29
CA ALA A 12 -27.07 22.08 14.96
C ALA A 12 -26.08 21.00 14.46
N LEU A 13 -24.79 21.15 14.79
CA LEU A 13 -23.74 20.16 14.49
C LEU A 13 -23.89 18.90 15.36
N LEU A 14 -24.19 19.04 16.66
CA LEU A 14 -24.50 17.94 17.57
C LEU A 14 -25.84 17.26 17.22
N LEU A 15 -26.84 17.98 16.69
CA LEU A 15 -28.09 17.41 16.20
C LEU A 15 -27.92 16.68 14.88
N LEU A 16 -27.04 17.13 13.97
CA LEU A 16 -26.68 16.36 12.78
C LEU A 16 -25.86 15.11 13.13
N LEU A 17 -24.95 15.21 14.10
CA LEU A 17 -24.24 14.06 14.68
C LEU A 17 -25.20 13.11 15.42
N ALA A 18 -26.22 13.62 16.12
CA ALA A 18 -27.22 12.80 16.82
C ALA A 18 -28.23 12.13 15.86
N LEU A 19 -28.57 12.77 14.73
CA LEU A 19 -29.38 12.17 13.67
C LEU A 19 -28.60 11.11 12.87
N LEU A 20 -27.27 11.13 12.90
CA LEU A 20 -26.37 10.05 12.45
C LEU A 20 -26.11 8.97 13.53
N LEU A 21 -26.62 9.17 14.76
CA LEU A 21 -26.45 8.28 15.92
C LEU A 21 -27.73 7.49 16.28
N VAL A 22 -28.73 7.41 15.41
CA VAL A 22 -29.74 6.34 15.58
C VAL A 22 -29.13 5.05 15.08
N PRO A 23 -28.86 4.05 15.95
CA PRO A 23 -28.37 2.76 15.52
C PRO A 23 -29.51 2.06 14.78
N ARG A 24 -29.53 2.19 13.46
CA ARG A 24 -30.22 1.24 12.59
C ARG A 24 -29.12 0.48 11.87
N GLY A 25 -28.86 -0.72 12.37
CA GLY A 25 -27.71 -1.55 12.03
C GLY A 25 -27.40 -1.57 10.54
N GLY A 26 -26.13 -1.32 10.23
CA GLY A 26 -25.58 -1.41 8.88
C GLY A 26 -24.15 -0.90 8.84
N ASP A 27 -23.25 -1.71 8.30
CA ASP A 27 -21.85 -1.36 7.99
C ASP A 27 -21.79 -0.08 7.14
N GLY A 28 -21.44 1.04 7.79
CA GLY A 28 -21.30 2.33 7.12
C GLY A 28 -19.84 2.65 6.85
N ALA A 29 -19.44 2.70 5.58
CA ALA A 29 -18.21 3.38 5.17
C ALA A 29 -18.43 4.90 5.18
N ALA A 30 -17.61 5.64 5.92
CA ALA A 30 -17.61 7.11 5.86
C ALA A 30 -16.74 7.60 4.70
N VAL A 31 -17.32 8.37 3.79
CA VAL A 31 -16.61 9.08 2.72
C VAL A 31 -16.70 10.56 3.04
N PHE A 32 -15.55 11.20 3.24
CA PHE A 32 -15.46 12.66 3.45
C PHE A 32 -15.22 13.34 2.10
N SER A 33 -16.11 14.24 1.69
CA SER A 33 -15.87 15.12 0.54
C SER A 33 -16.48 16.50 0.76
N GLY A 34 -15.71 17.55 0.48
CA GLY A 34 -16.24 18.91 0.28
C GLY A 34 -16.34 19.81 1.51
N TYR A 35 -15.34 19.84 2.39
CA TYR A 35 -15.31 20.82 3.50
C TYR A 35 -14.51 22.07 3.12
N THR A 36 -15.09 23.24 3.39
CA THR A 36 -14.42 24.54 3.31
C THR A 36 -14.51 25.18 4.69
N PHE A 37 -13.37 25.40 5.34
CA PHE A 37 -13.30 25.97 6.68
C PHE A 37 -13.21 27.49 6.58
N LYS A 38 -13.95 28.21 7.44
CA LYS A 38 -14.00 29.69 7.41
C LYS A 38 -12.81 30.34 8.11
N GLY A 39 -11.94 29.56 8.75
CA GLY A 39 -10.73 30.05 9.39
C GLY A 39 -9.90 28.94 10.03
N GLN A 40 -8.67 29.28 10.42
CA GLN A 40 -7.67 28.34 10.92
C GLN A 40 -8.14 27.56 12.17
N GLY A 41 -8.84 28.21 13.11
CA GLY A 41 -9.36 27.53 14.30
C GLY A 41 -10.48 26.51 14.03
N GLU A 42 -11.22 26.63 12.92
CA GLU A 42 -12.26 25.66 12.53
C GLU A 42 -11.63 24.44 11.83
N ALA A 43 -10.55 24.66 11.09
CA ALA A 43 -9.73 23.60 10.52
C ALA A 43 -8.97 22.83 11.61
N GLU A 44 -8.37 23.53 12.58
CA GLU A 44 -7.67 22.92 13.72
C GLU A 44 -8.62 22.17 14.65
N ALA A 45 -9.86 22.66 14.86
CA ALA A 45 -10.87 21.93 15.61
C ALA A 45 -11.42 20.71 14.85
N PHE A 46 -11.53 20.78 13.52
CA PHE A 46 -11.85 19.61 12.68
C PHE A 46 -10.70 18.60 12.70
N GLU A 47 -9.45 19.06 12.64
CA GLU A 47 -8.25 18.22 12.76
C GLU A 47 -8.14 17.60 14.16
N GLU A 48 -8.39 18.33 15.24
CA GLU A 48 -8.46 17.78 16.61
C GLU A 48 -9.63 16.79 16.76
N ALA A 49 -10.79 17.07 16.18
CA ALA A 49 -11.93 16.15 16.19
C ALA A 49 -11.65 14.90 15.34
N LEU A 50 -10.98 15.06 14.20
CA LEU A 50 -10.50 13.97 13.36
C LEU A 50 -9.41 13.19 14.08
N LEU A 51 -8.49 13.80 14.82
CA LEU A 51 -7.45 13.11 15.60
C LEU A 51 -8.01 12.42 16.85
N ARG A 52 -9.06 12.99 17.46
CA ARG A 52 -9.80 12.37 18.58
C ARG A 52 -10.74 11.25 18.11
N GLN A 53 -11.19 11.26 16.85
CA GLN A 53 -12.03 10.20 16.24
C GLN A 53 -11.31 9.30 15.22
N ALA A 54 -10.07 9.61 14.81
CA ALA A 54 -9.19 8.78 13.95
C ALA A 54 -8.61 7.59 14.73
N CYS A 55 -9.11 7.35 15.93
CA CYS A 55 -9.45 6.02 16.40
C CYS A 55 -10.49 5.35 15.46
N PHE A 56 -10.14 5.09 14.19
CA PHE A 56 -10.87 4.07 13.44
C PHE A 56 -10.40 2.71 13.99
N ASN A 57 -11.00 2.36 15.13
CA ASN A 57 -10.62 1.27 16.01
C ASN A 57 -10.70 -0.10 15.33
N VAL A 58 -9.58 -0.82 15.40
CA VAL A 58 -9.46 -2.14 16.03
C VAL A 58 -10.79 -2.91 16.15
N SER A 59 -10.85 -4.03 15.43
CA SER A 59 -11.97 -4.98 15.41
C SER A 59 -12.39 -5.50 16.78
N SER A 60 -13.67 -5.89 16.92
CA SER A 60 -13.99 -7.30 17.22
C SER A 60 -15.42 -7.68 16.79
N SER A 61 -15.61 -8.99 16.67
CA SER A 61 -16.61 -9.77 15.93
C SER A 61 -18.04 -9.81 16.48
N SER A 62 -19.04 -9.96 15.60
CA SER A 62 -19.83 -11.21 15.48
C SER A 62 -20.87 -11.15 14.33
N SER A 63 -20.89 -12.25 13.56
CA SER A 63 -21.97 -12.81 12.74
C SER A 63 -23.05 -11.91 12.10
N GLY A 64 -23.15 -11.98 10.77
CA GLY A 64 -24.46 -11.91 10.10
C GLY A 64 -24.50 -11.09 8.80
N ALA A 65 -24.58 -11.81 7.69
CA ALA A 65 -24.98 -11.45 6.33
C ALA A 65 -25.58 -10.04 6.05
N GLY A 66 -25.01 -9.33 5.06
CA GLY A 66 -25.68 -8.23 4.37
C GLY A 66 -24.80 -7.58 3.29
N ARG A 67 -25.24 -7.58 2.03
CA ARG A 67 -24.49 -7.07 0.86
C ARG A 67 -24.58 -5.54 0.78
N GLY A 68 -23.46 -4.86 0.53
CA GLY A 68 -23.43 -3.45 0.12
C GLY A 68 -22.22 -3.16 -0.77
N LYS A 69 -22.46 -2.91 -2.06
CA LYS A 69 -21.44 -2.59 -3.08
C LYS A 69 -21.57 -1.10 -3.42
N VAL A 70 -20.58 -0.28 -3.09
CA VAL A 70 -20.56 1.15 -3.48
C VAL A 70 -19.67 1.30 -4.71
N THR A 71 -20.27 1.67 -5.84
CA THR A 71 -19.58 1.94 -7.11
C THR A 71 -19.82 3.41 -7.45
N PHE A 72 -18.78 4.19 -7.72
CA PHE A 72 -18.96 5.57 -8.20
C PHE A 72 -18.77 5.62 -9.72
N ARG A 73 -19.71 6.26 -10.43
CA ARG A 73 -19.63 6.60 -11.84
C ARG A 73 -19.12 8.05 -11.99
N ASP A 74 -17.95 8.15 -12.61
CA ASP A 74 -17.36 9.23 -13.43
C ASP A 74 -17.93 10.67 -13.39
N ARG A 75 -17.07 11.65 -13.06
CA ARG A 75 -16.59 12.73 -13.96
C ARG A 75 -15.68 13.72 -13.20
N ALA A 76 -14.41 13.77 -13.61
CA ALA A 76 -13.49 14.92 -13.56
C ALA A 76 -13.55 15.89 -12.35
N GLN A 77 -13.17 15.45 -11.15
CA GLN A 77 -12.58 16.31 -10.11
C GLN A 77 -11.47 15.53 -9.41
N LYS A 78 -10.20 15.91 -9.65
CA LYS A 78 -9.04 15.37 -8.91
C LYS A 78 -9.16 15.86 -7.46
N LEU A 79 -9.70 15.02 -6.58
CA LEU A 79 -9.75 15.29 -5.15
C LEU A 79 -8.35 15.07 -4.57
N LYS A 80 -7.59 16.15 -4.42
CA LYS A 80 -6.26 16.12 -3.79
C LYS A 80 -6.44 16.25 -2.28
N MET A 81 -6.83 15.17 -1.62
CA MET A 81 -6.80 15.10 -0.16
C MET A 81 -5.33 15.05 0.26
N LEU A 82 -4.84 16.12 0.89
CA LEU A 82 -3.46 16.25 1.33
C LEU A 82 -3.45 16.10 2.85
N LEU A 83 -3.32 14.87 3.35
CA LEU A 83 -2.94 14.66 4.75
C LEU A 83 -1.46 15.02 4.88
N LEU A 84 -1.18 16.17 5.47
CA LEU A 84 0.17 16.60 5.85
C LEU A 84 0.40 16.12 7.28
N CYS A 85 1.50 15.38 7.50
CA CYS A 85 2.11 15.02 8.79
C CYS A 85 1.54 13.85 9.61
N VAL A 86 0.46 13.18 9.22
CA VAL A 86 -0.08 12.04 9.99
C VAL A 86 0.07 10.73 9.22
N ASP A 87 0.73 9.75 9.84
CA ASP A 87 0.75 8.36 9.38
C ASP A 87 -0.70 7.85 9.24
N VAL A 88 -1.11 7.41 8.04
CA VAL A 88 -2.43 6.80 7.88
C VAL A 88 -2.34 5.32 8.24
N ALA A 89 -3.04 4.90 9.29
CA ALA A 89 -3.16 3.48 9.66
C ALA A 89 -4.54 2.92 9.26
N VAL A 90 -4.54 1.80 8.55
CA VAL A 90 -5.75 1.13 8.06
C VAL A 90 -5.84 -0.28 8.64
N SER A 91 -6.76 -0.48 9.58
CA SER A 91 -6.96 -1.78 10.27
C SER A 91 -8.35 -2.42 10.05
N GLY A 92 -9.28 -1.71 9.43
CA GLY A 92 -10.64 -2.22 9.15
C GLY A 92 -10.68 -3.17 7.94
N ALA A 93 -11.18 -4.39 8.13
CA ALA A 93 -11.28 -5.38 7.05
C ALA A 93 -12.18 -4.88 5.90
N GLY A 94 -11.80 -5.18 4.66
CA GLY A 94 -12.56 -4.73 3.48
C GLY A 94 -12.39 -3.25 3.14
N PHE A 95 -11.43 -2.55 3.75
CA PHE A 95 -11.17 -1.15 3.45
C PHE A 95 -10.83 -0.93 1.98
N ILE A 96 -11.45 0.10 1.37
CA ILE A 96 -11.18 0.49 -0.02
C ILE A 96 -10.82 1.96 -0.06
N ALA A 97 -9.65 2.28 -0.61
CA ALA A 97 -9.26 3.65 -0.96
C ALA A 97 -9.18 3.82 -2.47
N ARG A 98 -9.60 4.99 -2.94
CA ARG A 98 -9.61 5.32 -4.36
C ARG A 98 -9.39 6.81 -4.64
N ASP A 99 -8.68 7.10 -5.72
CA ASP A 99 -8.51 8.45 -6.28
C ASP A 99 -8.00 9.51 -5.27
N LEU A 100 -6.98 9.17 -4.47
CA LEU A 100 -6.42 10.05 -3.44
C LEU A 100 -4.90 9.96 -3.32
N THR A 101 -4.29 10.88 -2.57
CA THR A 101 -2.86 10.86 -2.25
C THR A 101 -2.66 10.80 -0.74
N ILE A 102 -1.77 9.94 -0.28
CA ILE A 102 -1.31 9.85 1.11
C ILE A 102 0.18 10.16 1.10
N ARG A 103 0.62 11.17 1.85
CA ARG A 103 1.98 11.67 1.77
C ARG A 103 2.58 11.91 3.15
N ASN A 104 3.79 11.41 3.36
CA ASN A 104 4.65 11.81 4.47
C ASN A 104 5.76 12.76 3.96
N THR A 105 5.86 13.95 4.56
CA THR A 105 6.78 15.02 4.13
C THR A 105 8.05 15.15 4.99
N ALA A 106 8.34 14.19 5.88
CA ALA A 106 9.51 14.24 6.78
C ALA A 106 10.85 14.37 6.03
N GLY A 107 10.92 13.86 4.80
CA GLY A 107 12.09 14.00 3.92
C GLY A 107 13.14 12.90 4.12
N ALA A 108 14.16 12.88 3.25
CA ALA A 108 15.18 11.83 3.22
C ALA A 108 16.06 11.76 4.48
N ALA A 109 16.24 12.90 5.17
CA ALA A 109 17.09 13.03 6.37
C ALA A 109 16.40 12.53 7.65
N ALA A 110 15.08 12.37 7.65
CA ALA A 110 14.31 11.91 8.80
C ALA A 110 14.42 10.39 9.04
N HIS A 111 15.16 9.67 8.19
CA HIS A 111 15.17 8.21 8.17
C HIS A 111 13.76 7.64 7.97
N GLN A 112 13.32 6.67 8.78
CA GLN A 112 12.03 6.00 8.65
C GLN A 112 10.87 6.99 8.85
N ALA A 113 9.98 7.08 7.84
CA ALA A 113 8.79 7.92 7.91
C ALA A 113 7.67 7.32 7.04
N VAL A 114 6.73 6.64 7.71
CA VAL A 114 5.64 5.92 7.05
C VAL A 114 4.60 6.89 6.52
N ALA A 115 4.13 6.70 5.28
CA ALA A 115 2.99 7.44 4.77
C ALA A 115 1.68 6.66 4.98
N LEU A 116 1.71 5.36 4.70
CA LEU A 116 0.55 4.48 4.82
C LEU A 116 0.97 3.16 5.49
N ARG A 117 0.30 2.81 6.59
CA ARG A 117 0.34 1.49 7.20
C ARG A 117 -0.98 0.76 6.99
N VAL A 118 -0.88 -0.49 6.55
CA VAL A 118 -2.04 -1.34 6.29
C VAL A 118 -1.91 -2.66 7.02
N ASP A 119 -2.82 -2.90 7.95
CA ASP A 119 -3.03 -4.17 8.67
C ASP A 119 -4.49 -4.62 8.59
N ALA A 120 -5.15 -4.28 7.49
CA ALA A 120 -6.52 -4.66 7.16
C ALA A 120 -6.58 -5.81 6.14
N ASP A 121 -7.31 -6.88 6.49
CA ASP A 121 -7.57 -7.99 5.57
C ASP A 121 -8.55 -7.60 4.47
N ARG A 122 -8.29 -8.09 3.25
CA ARG A 122 -9.09 -7.78 2.05
C ARG A 122 -9.17 -6.28 1.79
N SER A 123 -8.08 -5.57 2.06
CA SER A 123 -7.96 -4.14 1.76
C SER A 123 -7.55 -3.92 0.32
N ALA A 124 -8.09 -2.87 -0.31
CA ALA A 124 -7.83 -2.58 -1.70
C ALA A 124 -7.63 -1.08 -1.99
N PHE A 125 -6.64 -0.76 -2.82
CA PHE A 125 -6.23 0.60 -3.13
C PHE A 125 -6.17 0.81 -4.64
N PHE A 126 -6.83 1.86 -5.14
CA PHE A 126 -7.03 2.08 -6.57
C PHE A 126 -6.80 3.53 -6.98
N HIS A 127 -5.91 3.81 -7.93
CA HIS A 127 -5.55 5.21 -8.24
C HIS A 127 -5.09 5.99 -7.00
N VAL A 128 -4.43 5.29 -6.07
CA VAL A 128 -3.88 5.90 -4.86
C VAL A 128 -2.40 6.21 -5.10
N ALA A 129 -2.00 7.44 -4.75
CA ALA A 129 -0.59 7.78 -4.63
C ALA A 129 -0.16 7.69 -3.16
N VAL A 130 0.94 6.96 -2.89
CA VAL A 130 1.55 6.87 -1.56
C VAL A 130 2.97 7.41 -1.66
N GLU A 131 3.25 8.52 -1.00
CA GLU A 131 4.46 9.30 -1.24
C GLU A 131 5.23 9.52 0.06
N GLY A 132 6.49 9.11 0.07
CA GLY A 132 7.39 9.30 1.21
C GLY A 132 8.85 9.14 0.77
N HIS A 133 9.76 8.94 1.72
CA HIS A 133 11.15 8.61 1.44
C HIS A 133 11.43 7.18 1.91
N GLN A 134 12.04 7.00 3.09
CA GLN A 134 12.29 5.69 3.65
C GLN A 134 11.03 5.17 4.36
N ASP A 135 10.73 3.88 4.19
CA ASP A 135 9.59 3.17 4.81
C ASP A 135 8.20 3.72 4.41
N THR A 136 8.03 4.12 3.14
CA THR A 136 6.80 4.82 2.67
C THR A 136 5.50 4.01 2.83
N LEU A 137 5.43 2.80 2.28
CA LEU A 137 4.27 1.91 2.35
C LEU A 137 4.57 0.73 3.27
N TYR A 138 3.95 0.73 4.44
CA TYR A 138 3.99 -0.37 5.37
C TYR A 138 2.82 -1.34 5.13
N ALA A 139 3.00 -2.25 4.18
CA ALA A 139 2.12 -3.40 3.96
C ALA A 139 2.33 -4.43 5.09
N HIS A 140 1.85 -4.07 6.28
CA HIS A 140 2.21 -4.69 7.55
C HIS A 140 1.77 -6.16 7.64
N SER A 141 0.48 -6.44 7.43
CA SER A 141 -0.10 -7.78 7.59
C SER A 141 -1.39 -8.01 6.79
N LEU A 142 -1.80 -9.28 6.67
CA LEU A 142 -3.06 -9.71 6.03
C LEU A 142 -3.09 -9.47 4.50
N ARG A 143 -4.23 -9.77 3.85
CA ARG A 143 -4.36 -9.70 2.38
C ARG A 143 -4.62 -8.29 1.91
N GLN A 144 -3.84 -7.84 0.93
CA GLN A 144 -3.89 -6.47 0.43
C GLN A 144 -3.74 -6.45 -1.09
N PHE A 145 -4.44 -5.54 -1.76
CA PHE A 145 -4.35 -5.35 -3.20
C PHE A 145 -4.15 -3.88 -3.55
N TYR A 146 -3.09 -3.58 -4.31
CA TYR A 146 -2.80 -2.24 -4.80
C TYR A 146 -2.85 -2.27 -6.32
N ARG A 147 -3.69 -1.45 -6.94
CA ARG A 147 -3.81 -1.42 -8.39
C ARG A 147 -3.89 0.00 -8.94
N ASP A 148 -3.19 0.21 -10.06
CA ASP A 148 -3.14 1.52 -10.72
C ASP A 148 -2.67 2.62 -9.78
N CYS A 149 -1.82 2.25 -8.82
CA CYS A 149 -1.28 3.16 -7.83
C CYS A 149 0.03 3.79 -8.30
N ARG A 150 0.51 4.74 -7.50
CA ARG A 150 1.90 5.20 -7.55
C ARG A 150 2.47 5.17 -6.13
N VAL A 151 3.57 4.46 -5.92
CA VAL A 151 4.30 4.48 -4.64
C VAL A 151 5.68 5.04 -4.90
N SER A 152 6.09 6.07 -4.17
CA SER A 152 7.42 6.68 -4.33
C SER A 152 8.21 6.71 -3.03
N GLY A 153 9.50 6.38 -3.11
CA GLY A 153 10.40 6.45 -1.95
C GLY A 153 11.86 6.15 -2.29
N THR A 154 12.66 5.95 -1.24
CA THR A 154 14.12 5.76 -1.32
C THR A 154 14.56 4.38 -0.84
N VAL A 155 14.52 4.15 0.47
CA VAL A 155 14.97 2.93 1.15
C VAL A 155 13.74 2.18 1.64
N ASP A 156 13.64 0.90 1.30
CA ASP A 156 12.61 -0.02 1.80
C ASP A 156 11.18 0.51 1.66
N PHE A 157 10.92 1.26 0.58
CA PHE A 157 9.70 2.07 0.51
C PHE A 157 8.41 1.26 0.31
N VAL A 158 8.51 -0.05 0.07
CA VAL A 158 7.43 -1.03 0.23
C VAL A 158 7.91 -2.13 1.18
N PHE A 159 7.41 -2.17 2.41
CA PHE A 159 7.92 -3.09 3.43
C PHE A 159 6.81 -3.70 4.29
N GLY A 160 7.15 -4.75 5.02
CA GLY A 160 6.24 -5.44 5.93
C GLY A 160 6.11 -6.93 5.66
N ASN A 161 5.09 -7.56 6.26
CA ASN A 161 4.83 -9.00 6.18
C ASN A 161 3.39 -9.29 5.70
N GLY A 162 2.80 -8.38 4.93
CA GLY A 162 1.50 -8.59 4.29
C GLY A 162 1.54 -9.69 3.23
N LEU A 163 0.36 -10.18 2.87
CA LEU A 163 0.10 -11.00 1.70
C LEU A 163 -0.43 -10.06 0.60
N ALA A 164 0.49 -9.40 -0.10
CA ALA A 164 0.16 -8.27 -0.95
C ALA A 164 0.45 -8.54 -2.44
N VAL A 165 -0.54 -8.24 -3.29
CA VAL A 165 -0.32 -8.11 -4.74
C VAL A 165 -0.38 -6.63 -5.11
N ILE A 166 0.71 -6.13 -5.71
CA ILE A 166 0.83 -4.80 -6.25
C ILE A 166 0.81 -4.95 -7.77
N GLN A 167 -0.26 -4.49 -8.41
CA GLN A 167 -0.52 -4.73 -9.82
C GLN A 167 -0.66 -3.44 -10.62
N ARG A 168 -0.08 -3.35 -11.82
CA ARG A 168 -0.21 -2.15 -12.69
C ARG A 168 0.10 -0.84 -11.95
N THR A 169 1.07 -0.88 -11.06
CA THR A 169 1.45 0.23 -10.20
C THR A 169 2.82 0.74 -10.59
N THR A 170 3.02 2.05 -10.49
CA THR A 170 4.34 2.65 -10.67
C THR A 170 5.07 2.73 -9.33
N LEU A 171 6.22 2.07 -9.23
CA LEU A 171 7.12 2.11 -8.07
C LEU A 171 8.29 3.04 -8.41
N ALA A 172 8.25 4.27 -7.89
CA ALA A 172 9.13 5.35 -8.30
C ALA A 172 10.24 5.64 -7.29
N THR A 173 11.49 5.52 -7.72
CA THR A 173 12.64 5.87 -6.88
C THR A 173 12.81 7.38 -6.79
N LEU A 174 13.17 7.88 -5.61
CA LEU A 174 13.53 9.28 -5.34
C LEU A 174 15.05 9.44 -5.16
N PRO A 175 15.58 10.69 -5.18
CA PRO A 175 16.97 10.95 -4.87
C PRO A 175 17.37 10.38 -3.50
N LEU A 176 18.53 9.72 -3.43
CA LEU A 176 19.09 9.19 -2.20
C LEU A 176 19.87 10.29 -1.46
N ALA A 177 19.73 10.35 -0.14
CA ALA A 177 20.64 11.14 0.70
C ALA A 177 22.05 10.49 0.74
N PRO A 178 23.12 11.24 1.06
CA PRO A 178 24.45 10.68 1.21
C PRO A 178 24.48 9.47 2.15
N GLY A 179 25.12 8.37 1.71
CA GLY A 179 25.20 7.13 2.46
C GLY A 179 23.98 6.22 2.39
N GLN A 180 22.85 6.65 1.80
CA GLN A 180 21.70 5.77 1.58
C GLN A 180 21.93 4.84 0.39
N THR A 181 21.40 3.63 0.52
CA THR A 181 21.31 2.66 -0.57
C THR A 181 19.85 2.37 -0.85
N GLY A 182 19.39 2.66 -2.07
CA GLY A 182 17.99 2.51 -2.45
C GLY A 182 17.54 1.05 -2.55
N SER A 183 16.33 0.77 -2.11
CA SER A 183 15.68 -0.54 -2.19
C SER A 183 14.17 -0.36 -2.36
N VAL A 184 13.58 -1.07 -3.31
CA VAL A 184 12.14 -1.02 -3.54
C VAL A 184 11.39 -1.76 -2.43
N THR A 185 11.83 -2.98 -2.09
CA THR A 185 11.14 -3.82 -1.12
C THR A 185 11.99 -4.23 0.07
N ALA A 186 11.35 -4.36 1.23
CA ALA A 186 11.90 -5.03 2.41
C ALA A 186 10.86 -5.94 3.05
N GLN A 187 10.80 -7.19 2.60
CA GLN A 187 9.78 -8.14 3.05
C GLN A 187 10.22 -8.86 4.33
N GLY A 188 9.32 -8.91 5.31
CA GLY A 188 9.54 -9.29 6.69
C GLY A 188 9.01 -10.65 7.13
N ARG A 189 8.92 -11.65 6.25
CA ARG A 189 8.44 -13.00 6.58
C ARG A 189 9.44 -13.73 7.47
N LYS A 190 8.98 -14.13 8.66
CA LYS A 190 9.81 -14.69 9.73
C LYS A 190 9.75 -16.21 9.83
N ASP A 191 8.70 -16.82 9.29
CA ASP A 191 8.42 -18.24 9.42
C ASP A 191 8.07 -18.84 8.04
N PRO A 192 8.63 -19.99 7.64
CA PRO A 192 8.37 -20.61 6.34
C PRO A 192 6.90 -21.01 6.16
N ASN A 193 6.17 -21.28 7.25
CA ASN A 193 4.76 -21.66 7.26
C ASN A 193 3.82 -20.46 7.06
N GLN A 194 4.33 -19.22 7.15
CA GLN A 194 3.55 -18.05 6.77
C GLN A 194 3.36 -18.01 5.25
N ASN A 195 2.11 -17.83 4.83
CA ASN A 195 1.74 -17.68 3.44
C ASN A 195 1.95 -16.25 2.89
N THR A 196 2.66 -15.38 3.62
CA THR A 196 2.84 -13.95 3.32
C THR A 196 3.91 -13.67 2.25
N GLY A 197 3.92 -12.46 1.72
CA GLY A 197 4.91 -11.97 0.77
C GLY A 197 4.35 -10.97 -0.23
N PHE A 198 5.24 -10.47 -1.09
CA PHE A 198 4.89 -9.44 -2.06
C PHE A 198 4.97 -9.98 -3.49
N SER A 199 3.93 -9.73 -4.27
CA SER A 199 3.89 -9.98 -5.70
C SER A 199 3.79 -8.64 -6.43
N ILE A 200 4.87 -8.26 -7.12
CA ILE A 200 4.94 -7.07 -7.97
C ILE A 200 4.62 -7.52 -9.39
N HIS A 201 3.38 -7.31 -9.82
CA HIS A 201 2.83 -7.90 -11.05
C HIS A 201 2.47 -6.83 -12.08
N ASN A 202 3.03 -6.90 -13.29
CA ASN A 202 2.74 -5.93 -14.36
C ASN A 202 2.92 -4.47 -13.90
N CYS A 203 3.96 -4.21 -13.13
CA CYS A 203 4.28 -2.89 -12.60
C CYS A 203 5.34 -2.19 -13.44
N VAL A 204 5.53 -0.91 -13.16
CA VAL A 204 6.66 -0.12 -13.68
C VAL A 204 7.56 0.23 -12.49
N VAL A 205 8.74 -0.37 -12.41
CA VAL A 205 9.79 0.10 -11.49
C VAL A 205 10.51 1.26 -12.17
N GLU A 206 10.03 2.47 -11.89
CA GLU A 206 10.58 3.74 -12.40
C GLU A 206 11.86 4.09 -11.62
N ALA A 207 12.93 3.33 -11.91
CA ALA A 207 14.24 3.48 -11.29
C ALA A 207 15.06 4.61 -11.96
N LYS A 208 14.69 5.87 -11.67
CA LYS A 208 15.46 7.06 -12.06
C LYS A 208 16.78 7.19 -11.29
N TYR A 209 16.82 6.65 -10.08
CA TYR A 209 18.00 6.62 -9.23
C TYR A 209 18.45 5.18 -8.99
N PRO A 210 19.74 4.94 -8.67
CA PRO A 210 20.25 3.63 -8.34
C PRO A 210 19.42 2.94 -7.25
N THR A 211 18.96 1.71 -7.53
CA THR A 211 18.16 0.94 -6.56
C THR A 211 18.32 -0.56 -6.73
N TYR A 212 17.97 -1.30 -5.69
CA TYR A 212 17.75 -2.75 -5.72
C TYR A 212 16.26 -3.06 -5.68
N LEU A 213 15.85 -4.20 -6.24
CA LEU A 213 14.47 -4.70 -6.16
C LEU A 213 14.04 -4.97 -4.71
N GLY A 214 14.99 -5.33 -3.84
CA GLY A 214 14.74 -5.39 -2.41
C GLY A 214 15.86 -6.01 -1.60
N ARG A 215 15.62 -6.12 -0.29
CA ARG A 215 16.51 -6.73 0.71
C ARG A 215 15.74 -7.49 1.79
N PRO A 216 16.26 -8.61 2.32
CA PRO A 216 15.50 -9.53 3.17
C PRO A 216 15.46 -9.06 4.62
N TRP A 217 14.45 -8.25 5.00
CA TRP A 217 14.31 -7.77 6.38
C TRP A 217 14.20 -8.91 7.41
N LYS A 218 13.68 -10.07 7.00
CA LYS A 218 13.60 -11.30 7.80
C LYS A 218 14.01 -12.54 7.00
N PRO A 219 14.40 -13.65 7.68
CA PRO A 219 15.10 -14.77 7.04
C PRO A 219 14.34 -15.48 5.92
N PHE A 220 13.01 -15.48 5.95
CA PHE A 220 12.16 -16.13 4.95
C PHE A 220 11.53 -15.13 3.98
N SER A 221 12.13 -13.93 3.84
CA SER A 221 11.68 -12.88 2.93
C SER A 221 11.28 -13.45 1.56
N ARG A 222 10.14 -13.01 1.04
CA ARG A 222 9.54 -13.54 -0.19
C ARG A 222 8.96 -12.42 -1.03
N VAL A 223 9.56 -12.19 -2.19
CA VAL A 223 9.17 -11.17 -3.16
C VAL A 223 9.28 -11.75 -4.56
N VAL A 224 8.24 -11.59 -5.38
CA VAL A 224 8.28 -11.94 -6.79
C VAL A 224 7.99 -10.71 -7.62
N VAL A 225 8.89 -10.41 -8.57
CA VAL A 225 8.71 -9.34 -9.55
C VAL A 225 8.46 -9.98 -10.90
N MET A 226 7.26 -9.82 -11.44
CA MET A 226 6.85 -10.52 -12.64
C MET A 226 6.11 -9.64 -13.64
N GLU A 227 6.36 -9.91 -14.92
CA GLU A 227 5.76 -9.24 -16.08
C GLU A 227 5.87 -7.71 -16.01
N SER A 228 6.91 -7.21 -15.33
CA SER A 228 7.06 -5.80 -14.98
C SER A 228 8.17 -5.13 -15.79
N TYR A 229 8.03 -3.83 -16.04
CA TYR A 229 9.09 -3.00 -16.61
C TYR A 229 10.09 -2.61 -15.51
N LEU A 230 11.37 -2.86 -15.74
CA LEU A 230 12.46 -2.50 -14.84
C LEU A 230 13.34 -1.42 -15.49
N GLY A 231 13.35 -0.22 -14.90
CA GLY A 231 14.14 0.91 -15.36
C GLY A 231 15.65 0.71 -15.18
N ALA A 232 16.44 1.53 -15.87
CA ALA A 232 17.91 1.38 -15.95
C ALA A 232 18.63 1.59 -14.60
N GLY A 233 18.00 2.26 -13.63
CA GLY A 233 18.55 2.42 -12.29
C GLY A 233 18.53 1.15 -11.43
N VAL A 234 17.78 0.11 -11.83
CA VAL A 234 17.85 -1.20 -11.17
C VAL A 234 19.24 -1.79 -11.37
N ARG A 235 19.96 -1.98 -10.26
CA ARG A 235 21.33 -2.49 -10.27
C ARG A 235 21.38 -3.88 -10.89
N THR A 236 22.44 -4.19 -11.65
CA THR A 236 22.64 -5.51 -12.29
C THR A 236 22.52 -6.67 -11.31
N ARG A 237 23.05 -6.49 -10.09
CA ARG A 237 22.96 -7.45 -8.99
C ARG A 237 21.52 -7.75 -8.56
N GLY A 238 20.59 -6.81 -8.78
CA GLY A 238 19.14 -6.94 -8.57
C GLY A 238 18.71 -6.84 -7.11
N TRP A 239 19.34 -7.60 -6.22
CA TRP A 239 18.95 -7.74 -4.81
C TRP A 239 20.12 -7.41 -3.88
N LEU A 240 19.81 -6.88 -2.69
CA LEU A 240 20.79 -6.44 -1.70
C LEU A 240 20.67 -7.24 -0.41
N GLU A 241 21.80 -7.59 0.19
CA GLU A 241 21.86 -8.22 1.50
C GLU A 241 21.21 -7.35 2.58
N TRP A 242 20.65 -7.97 3.61
CA TRP A 242 20.24 -7.24 4.81
C TRP A 242 21.42 -7.07 5.78
N ALA A 243 22.02 -8.18 6.18
CA ALA A 243 23.20 -8.22 7.06
C ALA A 243 23.97 -9.54 6.82
N GLY A 244 25.04 -9.47 6.02
CA GLY A 244 25.81 -10.65 5.62
C GLY A 244 24.95 -11.71 4.93
N ASP A 245 25.23 -13.00 5.22
CA ASP A 245 24.57 -14.13 4.56
C ASP A 245 23.23 -14.55 5.20
N ALA A 246 22.77 -13.81 6.22
CA ALA A 246 21.54 -14.13 6.93
C ALA A 246 20.32 -14.11 5.99
N GLY A 247 19.61 -15.24 5.92
CA GLY A 247 18.40 -15.40 5.11
C GLY A 247 18.63 -15.66 3.62
N LEU A 248 19.86 -15.58 3.10
CA LEU A 248 20.12 -15.71 1.66
C LEU A 248 19.79 -17.11 1.09
N ALA A 249 19.88 -18.14 1.94
CA ALA A 249 19.53 -19.51 1.58
C ALA A 249 18.04 -19.84 1.75
N THR A 250 17.30 -19.05 2.54
CA THR A 250 15.92 -19.36 2.97
C THR A 250 14.87 -18.39 2.42
N LEU A 251 15.30 -17.24 1.91
CA LEU A 251 14.43 -16.30 1.19
C LEU A 251 13.93 -16.92 -0.12
N PHE A 252 12.90 -16.30 -0.71
CA PHE A 252 12.44 -16.63 -2.05
C PHE A 252 12.28 -15.33 -2.86
N TYR A 253 13.27 -15.01 -3.68
CA TYR A 253 13.25 -13.87 -4.59
C TYR A 253 13.14 -14.34 -6.03
N GLY A 254 12.01 -14.04 -6.66
CA GLY A 254 11.67 -14.51 -7.99
C GLY A 254 11.60 -13.38 -9.02
N GLU A 255 12.15 -13.60 -10.20
CA GLU A 255 11.92 -12.75 -11.37
C GLU A 255 11.30 -13.59 -12.51
N TYR A 256 10.20 -13.11 -13.10
CA TYR A 256 9.50 -13.81 -14.20
C TYR A 256 9.12 -12.84 -15.32
N ARG A 257 9.66 -13.04 -16.52
CA ARG A 257 9.30 -12.28 -17.75
C ARG A 257 9.27 -10.75 -17.57
N ASN A 258 10.15 -10.21 -16.72
CA ASN A 258 10.37 -8.77 -16.64
C ASN A 258 11.03 -8.27 -17.93
N PHE A 259 10.87 -6.99 -18.22
CA PHE A 259 11.41 -6.36 -19.43
C PHE A 259 11.92 -4.95 -19.13
N GLY A 260 12.61 -4.35 -20.10
CA GLY A 260 13.28 -3.06 -19.92
C GLY A 260 14.76 -3.19 -19.56
N PRO A 261 15.49 -2.07 -19.51
CA PRO A 261 16.94 -2.05 -19.39
C PRO A 261 17.47 -2.64 -18.07
N GLY A 262 16.69 -2.61 -16.99
CA GLY A 262 17.06 -3.19 -15.70
C GLY A 262 16.71 -4.68 -15.53
N ALA A 263 16.10 -5.31 -16.54
CA ALA A 263 15.53 -6.66 -16.42
C ALA A 263 16.50 -7.81 -16.73
N GLY A 264 17.72 -7.52 -17.20
CA GLY A 264 18.71 -8.55 -17.50
C GLY A 264 19.11 -9.33 -16.25
N VAL A 265 18.93 -10.65 -16.27
CA VAL A 265 19.18 -11.53 -15.10
C VAL A 265 20.60 -12.11 -15.02
N ALA A 266 21.41 -11.97 -16.06
CA ALA A 266 22.73 -12.63 -16.16
C ALA A 266 23.72 -12.23 -15.06
N GLY A 267 23.62 -11.00 -14.54
CA GLY A 267 24.49 -10.50 -13.47
C GLY A 267 23.83 -10.40 -12.10
N ARG A 268 22.71 -11.10 -11.89
CA ARG A 268 22.02 -11.16 -10.60
C ARG A 268 22.85 -11.90 -9.56
N VAL A 269 22.48 -11.71 -8.29
CA VAL A 269 23.01 -12.49 -7.17
C VAL A 269 22.91 -14.01 -7.41
N LYS A 270 23.83 -14.77 -6.81
CA LYS A 270 23.87 -16.24 -6.89
C LYS A 270 23.36 -16.91 -5.60
N TRP A 271 22.49 -16.23 -4.86
CA TRP A 271 21.97 -16.76 -3.60
C TRP A 271 21.08 -17.98 -3.84
N PRO A 272 21.10 -19.00 -2.96
CA PRO A 272 20.24 -20.17 -3.13
C PRO A 272 18.74 -19.83 -3.17
N GLY A 273 18.30 -18.79 -2.45
CA GLY A 273 16.92 -18.32 -2.45
C GLY A 273 16.53 -17.41 -3.62
N TYR A 274 17.45 -17.09 -4.53
CA TYR A 274 17.14 -16.31 -5.74
C TYR A 274 16.81 -17.22 -6.91
N HIS A 275 15.76 -16.89 -7.65
CA HIS A 275 15.22 -17.72 -8.72
C HIS A 275 14.85 -16.89 -9.95
N VAL A 276 15.43 -17.25 -11.10
CA VAL A 276 14.85 -16.90 -12.40
C VAL A 276 13.74 -17.89 -12.68
N ILE A 277 12.48 -17.44 -12.59
CA ILE A 277 11.33 -18.31 -12.79
C ILE A 277 11.12 -18.46 -14.31
N MET A 278 11.15 -19.70 -14.80
CA MET A 278 10.96 -20.01 -16.23
C MET A 278 9.61 -20.64 -16.50
N ASP A 279 9.11 -21.43 -15.56
CA ASP A 279 7.83 -22.12 -15.67
C ASP A 279 6.65 -21.20 -15.29
N PRO A 280 5.71 -20.94 -16.21
CA PRO A 280 4.49 -20.19 -15.91
C PRO A 280 3.66 -20.79 -14.76
N ALA A 281 3.70 -22.11 -14.55
CA ALA A 281 2.97 -22.75 -13.46
C ALA A 281 3.47 -22.24 -12.10
N TRP A 282 4.79 -22.11 -11.93
CA TRP A 282 5.39 -21.53 -10.73
C TRP A 282 5.04 -20.05 -10.55
N ALA A 283 5.16 -19.25 -11.62
CA ALA A 283 4.80 -17.83 -11.56
C ALA A 283 3.29 -17.63 -11.22
N SER A 284 2.42 -18.54 -11.67
CA SER A 284 0.97 -18.46 -11.44
C SER A 284 0.60 -18.44 -9.95
N HIS A 285 1.41 -19.03 -9.06
CA HIS A 285 1.16 -19.01 -7.61
C HIS A 285 1.18 -17.60 -7.01
N PHE A 286 1.84 -16.65 -7.67
CA PHE A 286 1.96 -15.27 -7.21
C PHE A 286 0.93 -14.33 -7.85
N THR A 287 0.00 -14.86 -8.64
CA THR A 287 -1.08 -14.08 -9.28
C THR A 287 -2.17 -13.72 -8.27
N VAL A 288 -3.01 -12.74 -8.62
CA VAL A 288 -4.16 -12.31 -7.80
C VAL A 288 -5.07 -13.49 -7.44
N ARG A 289 -5.35 -14.39 -8.39
CA ARG A 289 -6.20 -15.56 -8.19
C ARG A 289 -5.70 -16.45 -7.06
N ARG A 290 -4.41 -16.78 -7.07
CA ARG A 290 -3.83 -17.83 -6.19
C ARG A 290 -3.18 -17.27 -4.93
N PHE A 291 -2.55 -16.10 -5.02
CA PHE A 291 -1.72 -15.58 -3.94
C PHE A 291 -2.55 -14.92 -2.84
N ILE A 292 -3.61 -14.19 -3.22
CA ILE A 292 -4.48 -13.45 -2.29
C ILE A 292 -5.95 -13.92 -2.34
N ASP A 293 -6.21 -15.06 -2.99
CA ASP A 293 -7.56 -15.57 -3.27
C ASP A 293 -8.50 -14.50 -3.86
N GLY A 294 -7.96 -13.64 -4.74
CA GLY A 294 -8.57 -12.36 -5.10
C GLY A 294 -9.97 -12.45 -5.66
N LEU A 295 -10.31 -13.56 -6.32
CA LEU A 295 -11.65 -13.79 -6.87
C LEU A 295 -12.75 -13.88 -5.81
N THR A 296 -12.39 -14.19 -4.56
CA THR A 296 -13.37 -14.33 -3.47
C THR A 296 -13.79 -12.98 -2.89
N TRP A 297 -13.07 -11.89 -3.14
CA TRP A 297 -13.30 -10.61 -2.45
C TRP A 297 -13.09 -9.35 -3.30
N LEU A 298 -12.25 -9.36 -4.33
CA LEU A 298 -12.06 -8.21 -5.21
C LEU A 298 -13.29 -7.88 -6.08
N PRO A 299 -14.11 -8.84 -6.57
CA PRO A 299 -15.32 -8.50 -7.32
C PRO A 299 -16.33 -7.65 -6.53
N SER A 300 -16.41 -7.83 -5.20
CA SER A 300 -17.23 -7.01 -4.32
C SER A 300 -16.64 -5.63 -4.07
N ALA A 301 -15.30 -5.48 -4.13
CA ALA A 301 -14.64 -4.18 -4.03
C ALA A 301 -14.89 -3.28 -5.25
N GLY A 302 -15.51 -3.81 -6.32
CA GLY A 302 -15.92 -3.03 -7.47
C GLY A 302 -14.78 -2.64 -8.40
N VAL A 303 -13.66 -3.37 -8.36
CA VAL A 303 -12.48 -3.00 -9.13
C VAL A 303 -12.02 -4.09 -10.09
N THR A 304 -11.57 -3.63 -11.26
CA THR A 304 -10.89 -4.45 -12.26
C THR A 304 -9.59 -4.99 -11.71
N PHE A 305 -9.25 -6.25 -11.96
CA PHE A 305 -7.94 -6.84 -11.65
C PHE A 305 -7.59 -7.87 -12.73
N THR A 306 -6.31 -8.11 -12.96
CA THR A 306 -5.86 -9.25 -13.78
C THR A 306 -5.67 -10.42 -12.83
N ALA A 307 -6.53 -11.42 -12.93
CA ALA A 307 -6.56 -12.55 -12.00
C ALA A 307 -5.33 -13.46 -12.13
N ASP A 308 -4.83 -13.63 -13.35
CA ASP A 308 -3.84 -14.62 -13.75
C ASP A 308 -2.64 -13.96 -14.48
N LEU A 309 -1.68 -14.74 -14.97
CA LEU A 309 -0.59 -14.23 -15.81
C LEU A 309 -1.12 -13.58 -17.10
N ILE A 310 -0.37 -12.62 -17.64
CA ILE A 310 -0.78 -11.91 -18.85
C ILE A 310 -0.58 -12.82 -20.06
N LYS A 311 -1.69 -13.12 -20.75
CA LYS A 311 -1.64 -13.81 -22.04
C LYS A 311 -0.98 -12.88 -23.07
N LYS A 312 0.05 -13.38 -23.73
CA LYS A 312 0.62 -12.75 -24.92
C LYS A 312 -0.02 -13.33 -26.16
#